data_AF-A0A671KN52-F1
#
_entry.id   AF-A0A671KN52-F1
#
_cell.length_a   1.000
_cell.length_b   1.000
_cell.length_c   1.000
_cell.angle_alpha   90.00
_cell.angle_beta   90.00
_cell.angle_gamma   90.00
#
_symmetry.space_group_name_H-M   'P 1'
#
loop_
_entity.id
_entity.type
_entity.pdbx_description
1 polymer ?
#
loop_
_entity_poly.entity_id
_entity_poly.type
_entity_poly.pdbx_seq_one_letter_code
_entity_poly.pdbx_strand_id
1 'polypeptide(L)' 'MSLESPAFGFMCRVALQAEKMNHHPEWFNVYNKVQITLSTHDCGGLSKKDIRLAKFIDKVALSL' A
#
# COMPACT_ATOMS: atom_id res chain seq x y z
N MET A 1 -22.74 9.34 4.93
CA MET A 1 -22.59 8.70 3.62
C MET A 1 -21.19 9.04 3.12
N SER A 2 -20.24 8.11 3.23
CA SER A 2 -18.87 8.33 2.78
C SER A 2 -18.86 8.47 1.26
N LEU A 3 -18.39 9.60 0.73
CA LEU A 3 -18.36 9.91 -0.70
C LEU A 3 -17.24 9.17 -1.45
N GLU A 4 -16.48 8.31 -0.78
CA GLU A 4 -15.27 7.68 -1.32
C GLU A 4 -15.37 6.15 -1.33
N SER A 5 -14.88 5.54 -2.42
CA SER A 5 -14.73 4.09 -2.53
C SER A 5 -13.81 3.57 -1.41
N PRO A 6 -14.22 2.60 -0.57
CA PRO A 6 -13.39 2.09 0.52
C PRO A 6 -12.00 1.62 0.08
N ALA A 7 -11.92 1.00 -1.10
CA ALA A 7 -10.65 0.58 -1.68
C ALA A 7 -9.75 1.77 -2.03
N PHE A 8 -10.31 2.86 -2.56
CA PHE A 8 -9.54 4.05 -2.88
C PHE A 8 -9.11 4.80 -1.61
N GLY A 9 -9.96 4.88 -0.59
CA GLY A 9 -9.58 5.44 0.72
C GLY A 9 -8.45 4.64 1.40
N PHE A 10 -8.48 3.31 1.30
CA PHE A 10 -7.38 2.43 1.68
C PHE A 10 -6.09 2.77 0.92
N MET A 11 -6.17 2.85 -0.41
CA MET A 11 -5.04 3.17 -1.28
C MET A 11 -4.43 4.54 -0.94
N CYS A 12 -5.25 5.58 -0.72
CA CYS A 12 -4.80 6.92 -0.31
C CYS A 12 -3.97 6.87 0.98
N ARG A 13 -4.41 6.13 2.00
CA ARG A 13 -3.66 5.98 3.26
C ARG A 13 -2.32 5.28 3.05
N VAL A 14 -2.27 4.24 2.21
CA VAL A 14 -1.03 3.55 1.84
C VAL A 14 -0.10 4.48 1.06
N ALA A 15 -0.61 5.26 0.11
CA ALA A 15 0.18 6.20 -0.69
C ALA A 15 0.86 7.28 0.18
N LEU A 16 0.16 7.83 1.18
CA LEU A 16 0.74 8.80 2.11
C LEU A 16 1.91 8.23 2.92
N GLN A 17 1.83 6.95 3.29
CA GLN A 17 2.91 6.28 4.00
C GLN A 17 4.07 5.92 3.07
N ALA A 18 3.76 5.44 1.87
CA ALA A 18 4.75 5.13 0.84
C ALA A 18 5.63 6.35 0.54
N GLU A 19 5.00 7.53 0.41
CA GLU A 19 5.71 8.79 0.19
C GLU A 19 6.62 9.16 1.36
N LYS A 20 6.13 9.08 2.60
CA LYS A 20 6.96 9.29 3.80
C LYS A 20 8.16 8.35 3.89
N MET A 21 8.01 7.14 3.38
CA MET A 21 9.08 6.12 3.39
C MET A 21 10.01 6.22 2.19
N ASN A 22 9.66 7.01 1.17
CA ASN A 22 10.26 6.97 -0.16
C ASN A 22 10.39 5.51 -0.66
N HIS A 23 9.28 4.78 -0.59
CA HIS A 23 9.16 3.38 -0.99
C HIS A 23 7.72 3.10 -1.43
N HIS A 24 7.53 2.84 -2.72
CA HIS A 24 6.21 2.75 -3.32
C HIS A 24 5.84 1.30 -3.66
N PRO A 25 4.58 0.90 -3.48
CA PRO A 25 4.11 -0.40 -3.93
C PRO A 25 3.87 -0.40 -5.45
N GLU A 26 3.95 -1.58 -6.06
CA GLU A 26 3.27 -1.84 -7.32
C GLU A 26 1.87 -2.38 -7.00
N TRP A 27 0.82 -1.86 -7.61
CA TRP A 27 -0.53 -2.35 -7.37
C TRP A 27 -1.43 -2.35 -8.59
N PHE A 28 -2.48 -3.17 -8.52
CA PHE A 28 -3.55 -3.23 -9.51
C PHE A 28 -4.89 -3.21 -8.77
N ASN A 29 -5.76 -2.26 -9.13
CA ASN A 29 -7.07 -2.09 -8.51
C ASN A 29 -8.20 -2.28 -9.52
N VAL A 30 -9.19 -3.09 -9.16
CA VAL A 30 -10.47 -3.22 -9.88
C VAL A 30 -11.60 -3.16 -8.86
N TYR A 31 -12.36 -2.07 -8.89
CA TYR A 31 -13.46 -1.79 -7.97
C TYR A 31 -13.01 -1.93 -6.50
N ASN A 32 -13.44 -2.99 -5.81
CA ASN A 32 -13.15 -3.24 -4.41
C ASN A 32 -11.92 -4.12 -4.15
N LYS A 33 -11.22 -4.58 -5.20
CA LYS A 33 -10.04 -5.46 -5.07
C LYS A 33 -8.78 -4.67 -5.35
N VAL A 34 -7.80 -4.75 -4.46
CA VAL A 34 -6.46 -4.16 -4.63
C VAL A 34 -5.45 -5.30 -4.48
N GLN A 35 -4.71 -5.58 -5.54
CA GLN A 35 -3.58 -6.50 -5.52
C GLN A 35 -2.30 -5.68 -5.38
N ILE A 36 -1.42 -6.07 -4.46
CA ILE A 36 -0.21 -5.31 -4.12
C ILE A 36 1.00 -6.24 -4.23
N THR A 37 2.03 -5.78 -4.95
CA THR A 37 3.36 -6.38 -5.02
C THR A 37 4.35 -5.42 -4.39
N LEU A 38 5.26 -5.94 -3.55
CA LEU A 38 6.31 -5.16 -2.90
C LEU A 38 7.67 -5.73 -3.26
N SER A 39 8.56 -4.84 -3.71
CA SER A 39 9.95 -5.11 -3.99
C SER A 39 10.74 -3.81 -3.88
N THR A 40 12.03 -3.91 -3.61
CA THR A 40 12.96 -2.79 -3.61
C THR A 40 13.82 -2.85 -4.86
N HIS A 41 13.58 -1.93 -5.81
CA HIS A 41 14.31 -1.87 -7.09
C HIS A 41 15.82 -1.77 -6.91
N ASP A 42 16.29 -0.93 -5.97
CA ASP A 42 17.71 -0.69 -5.72
C ASP A 42 18.51 -1.96 -5.40
N CYS A 43 17.87 -2.97 -4.80
CA CYS A 43 18.50 -4.26 -4.50
C CYS A 43 17.94 -5.43 -5.32
N GLY A 44 17.09 -5.16 -6.32
CA GLY A 44 16.51 -6.17 -7.21
C GLY A 44 15.68 -7.24 -6.49
N GLY A 45 15.09 -6.91 -5.34
CA GLY A 45 14.41 -7.91 -4.50
C GLY A 45 13.89 -7.34 -3.18
N LEU A 46 13.66 -8.20 -2.20
CA LEU A 46 13.10 -7.79 -0.91
C LEU A 46 14.10 -7.06 -0.03
N SER A 47 13.62 -6.02 0.65
CA SER A 47 14.36 -5.32 1.70
C SER A 47 13.51 -5.08 2.95
N LYS A 48 14.12 -4.46 3.97
CA LYS A 48 13.41 -4.01 5.17
C LYS A 48 12.38 -2.91 4.87
N LYS A 49 12.46 -2.24 3.72
CA LYS A 49 11.44 -1.25 3.31
C LYS A 49 10.12 -1.96 2.96
N ASP A 50 10.18 -3.05 2.22
CA ASP A 50 9.02 -3.87 1.85
C ASP A 50 8.29 -4.40 3.08
N ILE A 51 9.03 -4.98 4.02
CA ILE A 51 8.47 -5.51 5.27
C ILE A 51 7.78 -4.40 6.09
N ARG A 52 8.38 -3.20 6.13
CA ARG A 52 7.80 -2.07 6.87
C ARG A 52 6.52 -1.55 6.21
N LEU A 53 6.50 -1.46 4.89
CA LEU A 53 5.32 -1.00 4.16
C LEU A 53 4.20 -2.04 4.23
N ALA A 54 4.51 -3.33 4.10
CA ALA A 54 3.56 -4.43 4.26
C ALA A 54 2.84 -4.38 5.62
N LYS A 55 3.59 -4.22 6.71
CA LYS A 55 3.00 -4.10 8.06
C LYS A 55 2.07 -2.89 8.21
N PHE A 56 2.40 -1.78 7.55
CA PHE A 56 1.52 -0.61 7.54
C PHE A 56 0.25 -0.89 6.73
N ILE A 57 0.38 -1.50 5.56
CA ILE A 57 -0.74 -1.91 4.72
C ILE A 57 -1.71 -2.80 5.50
N ASP A 58 -1.22 -3.82 6.21
CA ASP A 58 -2.03 -4.69 7.07
C ASP A 58 -2.78 -3.90 8.14
N LYS A 59 -2.10 -2.94 8.80
CA LYS A 59 -2.72 -2.08 9.81
C LYS A 59 -3.85 -1.22 9.21
N VAL A 60 -3.67 -0.69 8.00
CA VAL A 60 -4.71 0.08 7.31
C VAL A 60 -5.89 -0.83 6.96
N ALA A 61 -5.63 -2.01 6.39
CA ALA A 61 -6.65 -2.97 5.98
C ALA A 61 -7.52 -3.46 7.16
N LEU A 62 -6.91 -3.68 8.33
CA LEU A 62 -7.61 -4.12 9.55
C LEU A 62 -8.37 -2.98 10.28
N SER A 63 -8.21 -1.73 9.83
CA SER A 63 -8.86 -0.55 10.42
C SER A 63 -10.04 -0.02 9.61
N LEU A 64 -10.41 -0.74 8.55
CA LEU A 64 -11.59 -0.49 7.71
C LEU A 64 -12.76 -1.31 8.22
#